data_AF-A0A527GTV6-F1
#
_entry.id   AF-A0A527GTV6-F1
#
_cell.length_a   1.000
_cell.length_b   1.000
_cell.length_c   1.000
_cell.angle_alpha   90.00
_cell.angle_beta   90.00
_cell.angle_gamma   90.00
#
_symmetry.space_group_name_H-M   'P 1'
#
loop_
_entity.id
_entity.type
_entity.pdbx_description
1 polymer ?
#
loop_
_entity_poly.entity_id
_entity_poly.type
_entity_poly.pdbx_seq_one_letter_code
_entity_poly.pdbx_strand_id
1 'polypeptide(L)'
;MSVYIRADAKDGFYTYDFQLQGRRFSGSTGCTSKREAREVEKARKIEAKATIAVEQAFSDPNMTVAIATSRYWLEVGQNHENWKNTEWSMAWLIAHFGPDFLLQNINDEKISAMVAKRRGEFVPSQRKPGRKYRTLERK
;
A
#
# COMPACT_ATOMS: atom_id res chain seq x y z
N MET A 1 27.90 8.09 -15.58
CA MET A 1 27.52 6.83 -16.26
C MET A 1 27.25 5.81 -15.18
N SER A 2 26.01 5.32 -15.05
CA SER A 2 25.57 4.39 -14.00
C SER A 2 25.61 2.93 -14.45
N VAL A 3 26.08 2.66 -15.66
CA VAL A 3 26.25 1.31 -16.22
C VAL A 3 27.65 1.20 -16.80
N TYR A 4 28.41 0.21 -16.35
CA TYR A 4 29.80 0.00 -16.72
C TYR A 4 30.19 -1.47 -16.62
N ILE A 5 31.20 -1.89 -17.36
CA ILE A 5 31.82 -3.21 -17.22
C ILE A 5 32.92 -3.07 -16.17
N ARG A 6 32.94 -3.94 -15.16
CA ARG A 6 34.03 -3.94 -14.19
C ARG A 6 35.27 -4.60 -14.79
N ALA A 7 36.45 -4.05 -14.51
CA ALA A 7 37.70 -4.57 -15.04
C ALA A 7 38.03 -5.99 -14.54
N ASP A 8 37.44 -6.42 -13.42
CA ASP A 8 37.58 -7.75 -12.82
C ASP A 8 36.54 -8.77 -13.33
N ALA A 9 35.54 -8.34 -14.12
CA ALA A 9 34.48 -9.22 -14.59
C ALA A 9 34.94 -10.03 -15.82
N LYS A 10 35.31 -11.30 -15.58
CA LYS A 10 35.68 -12.27 -16.64
C LYS A 10 34.58 -12.48 -17.69
N ASP A 11 33.33 -12.28 -17.32
CA ASP A 11 32.17 -12.62 -18.16
C ASP A 11 31.72 -11.49 -19.11
N GLY A 12 32.34 -10.29 -19.02
CA GLY A 12 32.02 -9.16 -19.90
C GLY A 12 30.62 -8.55 -19.71
N PHE A 13 29.89 -8.92 -18.66
CA PHE A 13 28.57 -8.39 -18.37
C PHE A 13 28.62 -6.94 -17.85
N TYR A 14 27.68 -6.13 -18.31
CA TYR A 14 27.48 -4.79 -17.78
C TYR A 14 26.95 -4.87 -16.34
N THR A 15 27.48 -4.05 -15.46
CA THR A 15 27.02 -3.84 -14.08
C THR A 15 26.33 -2.49 -14.01
N TYR A 16 25.25 -2.39 -13.22
CA TYR A 16 24.64 -1.12 -12.88
C TYR A 16 25.02 -0.70 -11.46
N ASP A 17 25.20 0.60 -11.28
CA ASP A 17 25.39 1.24 -9.99
C ASP A 17 24.72 2.62 -10.03
N PHE A 18 23.72 2.79 -9.19
CA PHE A 18 23.08 4.09 -9.02
C PHE A 18 22.71 4.31 -7.57
N GLN A 19 22.66 5.58 -7.18
CA GLN A 19 22.13 6.01 -5.90
C GLN A 19 20.74 6.61 -6.11
N LEU A 20 19.81 6.25 -5.22
CA LEU A 20 18.46 6.83 -5.20
C LEU A 20 18.11 7.14 -3.73
N GLN A 21 17.78 8.41 -3.45
CA GLN A 21 17.40 8.88 -2.10
C GLN A 21 18.41 8.47 -1.00
N GLY A 22 19.72 8.55 -1.29
CA GLY A 22 20.79 8.20 -0.33
C GLY A 22 21.11 6.71 -0.21
N ARG A 23 20.37 5.81 -0.87
CA ARG A 23 20.63 4.36 -0.88
C ARG A 23 21.29 3.94 -2.20
N ARG A 24 22.35 3.13 -2.13
CA ARG A 24 23.08 2.61 -3.30
C ARG A 24 22.48 1.29 -3.75
N PHE A 25 22.14 1.20 -5.02
CA PHE A 25 21.69 -0.03 -5.68
C PHE A 25 22.74 -0.43 -6.71
N SER A 26 23.31 -1.62 -6.52
CA SER A 26 24.30 -2.17 -7.44
C SER A 26 24.00 -3.63 -7.76
N GLY A 27 24.30 -4.05 -8.99
CA GLY A 27 24.09 -5.41 -9.43
C GLY A 27 24.56 -5.66 -10.85
N SER A 28 24.71 -6.92 -11.22
CA SER A 28 24.98 -7.30 -12.62
C SER A 28 23.70 -7.16 -13.44
N THR A 29 23.81 -6.64 -14.67
CA THR A 29 22.70 -6.64 -15.64
C THR A 29 22.56 -7.97 -16.37
N GLY A 30 23.61 -8.82 -16.38
CA GLY A 30 23.65 -10.07 -17.13
C GLY A 30 23.68 -9.91 -18.66
N CYS A 31 23.75 -8.67 -19.16
CA CYS A 31 23.77 -8.37 -20.60
C CYS A 31 25.19 -7.99 -21.05
N THR A 32 25.55 -8.36 -22.28
CA THR A 32 26.81 -7.98 -22.95
C THR A 32 26.64 -6.79 -23.89
N SER A 33 25.41 -6.30 -24.06
CA SER A 33 25.08 -5.11 -24.86
C SER A 33 24.76 -3.90 -23.99
N LYS A 34 25.36 -2.75 -24.33
CA LYS A 34 25.15 -1.48 -23.61
C LYS A 34 23.70 -0.99 -23.66
N ARG A 35 22.97 -1.33 -24.73
CA ARG A 35 21.57 -0.91 -24.91
C ARG A 35 20.65 -1.67 -23.97
N GLU A 36 20.78 -2.99 -23.93
CA GLU A 36 20.01 -3.88 -23.05
C GLU A 36 20.32 -3.59 -21.57
N ALA A 37 21.60 -3.40 -21.24
CA ALA A 37 22.01 -3.03 -19.89
C ALA A 37 21.36 -1.72 -19.40
N ARG A 38 21.07 -0.78 -20.30
CA ARG A 38 20.39 0.47 -19.98
C ARG A 38 18.89 0.28 -19.73
N GLU A 39 18.26 -0.67 -20.42
CA GLU A 39 16.86 -1.02 -20.19
C GLU A 39 16.70 -1.73 -18.84
N VAL A 40 17.61 -2.65 -18.51
CA VAL A 40 17.67 -3.31 -17.20
C VAL A 40 17.89 -2.26 -16.09
N GLU A 41 18.82 -1.31 -16.27
CA GLU A 41 19.03 -0.23 -15.33
C GLU A 41 17.75 0.61 -15.10
N LYS A 42 17.02 0.94 -16.18
CA LYS A 42 15.75 1.68 -16.07
C LYS A 42 14.70 0.88 -15.30
N ALA A 43 14.54 -0.42 -15.59
CA ALA A 43 13.63 -1.28 -14.87
C ALA A 43 13.99 -1.34 -13.37
N ARG A 44 15.26 -1.56 -13.04
CA ARG A 44 15.76 -1.57 -11.66
C ARG A 44 15.61 -0.24 -10.95
N LYS A 45 15.74 0.89 -11.66
CA LYS A 45 15.44 2.22 -11.10
C LYS A 45 13.96 2.40 -10.78
N ILE A 46 13.06 1.90 -11.63
CA ILE A 46 11.61 1.96 -11.39
C ILE A 46 11.24 1.10 -10.19
N GLU A 47 11.75 -0.13 -10.12
CA GLU A 47 11.57 -1.03 -8.97
C GLU A 47 12.11 -0.40 -7.67
N ALA A 48 13.36 0.08 -7.68
CA ALA A 48 13.96 0.73 -6.52
C ALA A 48 13.17 1.98 -6.09
N LYS A 49 12.66 2.77 -7.05
CA LYS A 49 11.80 3.91 -6.76
C LYS A 49 10.48 3.47 -6.15
N ALA A 50 9.88 2.38 -6.62
CA ALA A 50 8.65 1.84 -6.04
C ALA A 50 8.88 1.31 -4.61
N THR A 51 9.97 0.58 -4.37
CA THR A 51 10.34 0.11 -3.01
C THR A 51 10.53 1.28 -2.05
N ILE A 52 11.31 2.29 -2.45
CA ILE A 52 11.52 3.48 -1.62
C ILE A 52 10.23 4.27 -1.43
N ALA A 53 9.39 4.40 -2.46
CA ALA A 53 8.11 5.09 -2.33
C ALA A 53 7.18 4.36 -1.35
N VAL A 54 7.17 3.03 -1.34
CA VAL A 54 6.42 2.22 -0.38
C VAL A 54 6.98 2.41 1.03
N GLU A 55 8.30 2.30 1.22
CA GLU A 55 8.97 2.54 2.52
C GLU A 55 8.71 3.97 3.04
N GLN A 56 8.79 4.98 2.18
CA GLN A 56 8.50 6.37 2.50
C GLN A 56 7.03 6.57 2.85
N ALA A 57 6.10 5.96 2.10
CA ALA A 57 4.67 6.06 2.39
C ALA A 57 4.30 5.44 3.74
N PHE A 58 5.05 4.43 4.22
CA PHE A 58 4.90 3.91 5.58
C PHE A 58 5.46 4.83 6.67
N SER A 59 6.43 5.69 6.34
CA SER A 59 7.10 6.61 7.26
C SER A 59 6.60 8.07 7.17
N ASP A 60 5.77 8.40 6.18
CA ASP A 60 5.27 9.75 5.96
C ASP A 60 4.19 10.08 7.01
N PRO A 61 4.24 11.26 7.67
CA PRO A 61 3.14 11.74 8.49
C PRO A 61 1.81 11.86 7.74
N ASN A 62 1.83 11.92 6.40
CA ASN A 62 0.65 11.97 5.53
C ASN A 62 0.26 10.59 4.96
N MET A 63 0.20 9.56 5.81
CA MET A 63 -0.25 8.23 5.37
C MET A 63 -1.73 8.22 4.95
N THR A 64 -2.06 7.42 3.94
CA THR A 64 -3.45 7.18 3.55
C THR A 64 -4.09 6.11 4.42
N VAL A 65 -5.42 6.08 4.45
CA VAL A 65 -6.21 5.07 5.17
C VAL A 65 -5.85 3.66 4.70
N ALA A 66 -5.62 3.43 3.40
CA ALA A 66 -5.22 2.11 2.88
C ALA A 66 -3.85 1.67 3.40
N ILE A 67 -2.87 2.58 3.40
CA ILE A 67 -1.51 2.27 3.87
C ILE A 67 -1.53 1.97 5.37
N ALA A 68 -2.25 2.77 6.15
CA ALA A 68 -2.29 2.60 7.59
C ALA A 68 -3.06 1.37 8.06
N THR A 69 -4.18 1.04 7.42
CA THR A 69 -4.92 -0.19 7.71
C THR A 69 -4.09 -1.42 7.35
N SER A 70 -3.36 -1.39 6.24
CA SER A 70 -2.42 -2.45 5.84
C SER A 70 -1.26 -2.59 6.82
N ARG A 71 -0.68 -1.46 7.27
CA ARG A 71 0.38 -1.44 8.28
C ARG A 71 -0.10 -2.02 9.61
N TYR A 72 -1.25 -1.57 10.10
CA TYR A 72 -1.86 -2.08 11.33
C TYR A 72 -2.14 -3.58 11.24
N TRP A 73 -2.59 -4.07 10.09
CA TRP A 73 -2.83 -5.49 9.88
C TRP A 73 -1.56 -6.34 10.05
N LEU A 74 -0.45 -5.92 9.43
CA LEU A 74 0.83 -6.62 9.51
C LEU A 74 1.46 -6.55 10.90
N GLU A 75 1.35 -5.41 11.58
CA GLU A 75 1.96 -5.22 12.90
C GLU A 75 1.15 -5.86 14.03
N VAL A 76 -0.18 -5.71 13.99
CA VAL A 76 -1.07 -6.00 15.12
C VAL A 76 -2.22 -6.93 14.72
N GLY A 77 -2.94 -6.62 13.64
CA GLY A 77 -4.19 -7.29 13.28
C GLY A 77 -4.08 -8.80 13.07
N GLN A 78 -2.97 -9.27 12.51
CA GLN A 78 -2.70 -10.70 12.31
C GLN A 78 -2.51 -11.48 13.62
N ASN A 79 -2.15 -10.80 14.71
CA ASN A 79 -1.89 -11.41 16.02
C ASN A 79 -3.13 -11.41 16.93
N HIS A 80 -4.25 -10.84 16.48
CA HIS A 80 -5.49 -10.81 17.24
C HIS A 80 -6.17 -12.20 17.26
N GLU A 81 -6.64 -12.60 18.44
CA GLU A 81 -7.44 -13.82 18.63
C GLU A 81 -8.67 -13.85 17.70
N ASN A 82 -9.28 -12.68 17.46
CA ASN A 82 -10.39 -12.50 16.54
C ASN A 82 -9.99 -11.66 15.32
N TRP A 83 -8.95 -12.11 14.62
CA TRP A 83 -8.41 -11.45 13.42
C TRP A 83 -9.46 -11.20 12.33
N LYS A 84 -10.45 -12.09 12.15
CA LYS A 84 -11.51 -11.92 11.12
C LYS A 84 -12.34 -10.66 11.33
N ASN A 85 -12.69 -10.35 12.58
CA ASN A 85 -13.42 -9.13 12.90
C ASN A 85 -12.55 -7.89 12.70
N THR A 86 -11.25 -8.02 12.93
CA THR A 86 -10.28 -6.96 12.69
C THR A 86 -10.13 -6.69 11.20
N GLU A 87 -9.97 -7.74 10.38
CA GLU A 87 -9.91 -7.67 8.92
C GLU A 87 -11.16 -7.00 8.35
N TRP A 88 -12.34 -7.46 8.78
CA TRP A 88 -13.61 -6.87 8.36
C TRP A 88 -13.70 -5.39 8.73
N SER A 89 -13.26 -5.01 9.93
CA SER A 89 -13.27 -3.61 10.39
C SER A 89 -12.32 -2.74 9.57
N MET A 90 -11.14 -3.25 9.21
CA MET A 90 -10.18 -2.54 8.34
C MET A 90 -10.76 -2.36 6.93
N ALA A 91 -11.35 -3.41 6.36
CA ALA A 91 -12.02 -3.34 5.06
C ALA A 91 -13.17 -2.32 5.06
N TRP A 92 -13.96 -2.27 6.15
CA TRP A 92 -15.04 -1.31 6.29
C TRP A 92 -14.52 0.14 6.40
N LEU A 93 -13.41 0.37 7.11
CA LEU A 93 -12.78 1.70 7.19
C LEU A 93 -12.33 2.19 5.81
N ILE A 94 -11.68 1.31 5.02
CA ILE A 94 -11.27 1.62 3.64
C ILE A 94 -12.50 1.93 2.77
N ALA A 95 -13.56 1.14 2.88
CA ALA A 95 -14.79 1.36 2.13
C ALA A 95 -15.53 2.65 2.52
N HIS A 96 -15.38 3.11 3.77
CA HIS A 96 -16.00 4.34 4.26
C HIS A 96 -15.28 5.61 3.80
N PHE A 97 -13.97 5.69 4.04
CA PHE A 97 -13.19 6.90 3.75
C PHE A 97 -12.62 6.93 2.33
N GLY A 98 -12.41 5.76 1.73
CA GLY A 98 -11.68 5.59 0.49
C GLY A 98 -10.20 5.30 0.72
N PRO A 99 -9.54 4.58 -0.21
CA PRO A 99 -8.16 4.12 -0.04
C PRO A 99 -7.13 5.27 -0.02
N ASP A 100 -7.37 6.33 -0.80
CA ASP A 100 -6.45 7.46 -0.97
C ASP A 100 -6.69 8.59 0.04
N PHE A 101 -7.65 8.42 0.96
CA PHE A 101 -7.94 9.44 1.96
C PHE A 101 -6.80 9.54 2.97
N LEU A 102 -6.35 10.76 3.26
CA LEU A 102 -5.26 11.00 4.21
C LEU A 102 -5.76 10.87 5.65
N LEU A 103 -5.00 10.17 6.49
CA LEU A 103 -5.35 9.97 7.90
C LEU A 103 -5.42 11.27 8.70
N GLN A 104 -4.52 12.20 8.42
CA GLN A 104 -4.53 13.53 9.06
C GLN A 104 -5.81 14.33 8.81
N ASN A 105 -6.55 14.01 7.73
CA ASN A 105 -7.80 14.68 7.39
C ASN A 105 -9.01 14.05 8.11
N ILE A 106 -8.79 12.98 8.90
CA ILE A 106 -9.82 12.41 9.75
C ILE A 106 -9.94 13.28 11.00
N ASN A 107 -10.99 14.11 11.01
CA ASN A 107 -11.36 14.93 12.16
C ASN A 107 -12.55 14.33 12.92
N ASP A 108 -12.91 14.92 14.06
CA ASP A 108 -14.01 14.46 14.91
C ASP A 108 -15.36 14.45 14.19
N GLU A 109 -15.61 15.39 13.28
CA GLU A 109 -16.83 15.44 12.48
C GLU A 109 -16.94 14.22 11.56
N LYS A 110 -15.85 13.85 10.88
CA LYS A 110 -15.78 12.67 10.02
C LYS A 110 -15.95 11.39 10.83
N ILE A 111 -15.36 11.31 12.03
CA ILE A 111 -15.56 10.18 12.95
C ILE A 111 -17.02 10.10 13.39
N SER A 112 -17.64 11.23 13.77
CA SER A 112 -19.05 11.27 14.16
C SER A 112 -19.98 10.81 13.04
N ALA A 113 -19.75 11.28 11.81
CA ALA A 113 -20.49 10.84 10.63
C ALA A 113 -20.32 9.34 10.35
N MET A 114 -19.09 8.82 10.50
CA MET A 114 -18.78 7.40 10.38
C MET A 114 -19.54 6.56 11.40
N VAL A 115 -19.52 6.97 12.68
CA VAL A 115 -20.25 6.27 13.75
C VAL A 115 -21.76 6.33 13.52
N ALA A 116 -22.29 7.48 13.10
CA ALA A 116 -23.71 7.63 12.76
C ALA A 116 -24.11 6.69 11.61
N LYS A 117 -23.29 6.61 10.55
CA LYS A 117 -23.50 5.66 9.44
C LYS A 117 -23.52 4.22 9.94
N ARG A 118 -22.54 3.83 10.77
CA ARG A 118 -22.47 2.47 11.32
C ARG A 118 -23.65 2.13 12.23
N ARG A 119 -24.16 3.09 13.00
CA ARG A 119 -25.39 2.93 13.80
C ARG A 119 -26.65 2.84 12.95
N GLY A 120 -26.63 3.45 11.77
CA GLY A 120 -27.71 3.36 10.77
C GLY A 120 -27.63 2.09 9.89
N GLU A 121 -26.45 1.50 9.74
CA GLU A 121 -26.24 0.24 9.03
C GLU A 121 -26.92 -0.90 9.82
N PHE A 122 -27.95 -1.47 9.17
CA PHE A 122 -28.98 -2.30 9.78
C PHE A 122 -28.46 -3.62 10.36
N VAL A 123 -28.80 -3.93 11.63
CA VAL A 123 -28.63 -5.27 12.20
C VAL A 123 -29.88 -6.11 11.88
N PRO A 124 -29.77 -7.25 11.16
CA PRO A 124 -30.91 -8.08 10.80
C PRO A 124 -31.75 -8.58 11.98
N SER A 125 -31.17 -8.64 13.18
CA SER A 125 -31.85 -9.08 14.41
C SER A 125 -32.88 -8.10 14.96
N GLN A 126 -32.93 -6.85 14.48
CA GLN A 126 -33.91 -5.85 14.90
C GLN A 126 -35.16 -5.78 14.01
N ARG A 127 -35.39 -6.79 13.17
CA ARG A 127 -36.62 -6.90 12.38
C ARG A 127 -37.84 -7.04 13.30
N LYS A 128 -38.55 -5.93 13.51
CA LYS A 128 -39.90 -5.96 14.07
C LYS A 128 -40.86 -6.52 13.00
N PRO A 129 -41.73 -7.49 13.33
CA PRO A 129 -42.76 -7.95 12.41
C PRO A 129 -43.66 -6.77 11.99
N GLY A 130 -43.95 -6.66 10.69
CA GLY A 130 -44.85 -5.64 10.13
C GLY A 130 -44.20 -4.34 9.59
N ARG A 131 -42.89 -4.12 9.77
CA ARG A 131 -42.20 -2.98 9.11
C ARG A 131 -41.71 -3.37 7.72
N LYS A 132 -42.07 -2.59 6.70
CA LYS A 132 -41.50 -2.72 5.34
C LYS A 132 -40.11 -2.08 5.34
N TYR A 133 -39.07 -2.91 5.21
CA TYR A 133 -37.70 -2.43 5.09
C TYR A 133 -37.33 -2.31 3.61
N ARG A 134 -36.69 -1.19 3.23
CA ARG A 134 -36.23 -0.97 1.86
C ARG A 134 -35.01 -1.86 1.62
N THR A 135 -35.18 -2.92 0.82
CA THR A 135 -34.06 -3.72 0.33
C THR A 135 -33.20 -2.82 -0.56
N LEU A 136 -31.93 -2.66 -0.24
CA LEU A 136 -31.00 -1.99 -1.14
C LEU A 136 -30.83 -2.90 -2.36
N GLU A 137 -31.30 -2.45 -3.53
CA GLU A 137 -31.02 -3.13 -4.79
C GLU A 137 -29.51 -3.17 -4.99
N ARG A 138 -28.98 -4.40 -5.10
CA ARG A 138 -27.60 -4.62 -5.55
C ARG A 138 -27.53 -4.14 -7.00
N LYS A 139 -26.82 -3.04 -7.23
CA LYS A 139 -26.30 -2.70 -8.56
C LYS A 139 -25.13 -3.60 -8.92
#